data_AF-A0A3S5AW28-F1
#
_entry.id   AF-A0A3S5AW28-F1
#
_cell.length_a   1.000
_cell.length_b   1.000
_cell.length_c   1.000
_cell.angle_alpha   90.00
_cell.angle_beta   90.00
_cell.angle_gamma   90.00
#
_symmetry.space_group_name_H-M   'P 1'
#
loop_
_entity.id
_entity.type
_entity.pdbx_description
1 polymer ?
#
loop_
_entity_poly.entity_id
_entity_poly.type
_entity_poly.pdbx_seq_one_letter_code
_entity_poly.pdbx_strand_id
1 'polypeptide(L)'
;MLKKLNQGDYESVPAELQRWNKIGGKPLKGLANRRAAEAGLWAKGSYVSSNYQHVETKQATGLLKAEALAPIIGSCSGLGGLLAGNGPIQWALAGIMVLAAVTGIVFVAKRFREQRL
;
A
#
# COMPACT_ATOMS: atom_id res chain seq x y z
N MET A 1 32.44 -23.61 18.27
CA MET A 1 32.19 -23.57 16.82
C MET A 1 33.45 -23.60 16.01
N LEU A 2 34.20 -22.50 15.87
CA LEU A 2 35.42 -22.50 15.02
C LEU A 2 36.44 -23.59 15.41
N LYS A 3 36.65 -23.84 16.70
CA LYS A 3 37.57 -24.89 17.16
C LYS A 3 37.18 -26.29 16.71
N LYS A 4 35.88 -26.61 16.64
CA LYS A 4 35.36 -27.94 16.25
C LYS A 4 35.32 -28.13 14.74
N LEU A 5 34.98 -27.07 14.01
CA LEU A 5 35.15 -27.03 12.56
C LEU A 5 36.60 -27.28 12.14
N ASN A 6 37.55 -26.64 12.83
CA ASN A 6 38.98 -26.87 12.56
C ASN A 6 39.46 -28.27 12.97
N GLN A 7 38.74 -28.96 13.85
CA GLN A 7 39.00 -30.35 14.24
C GLN A 7 38.30 -31.36 13.33
N GLY A 8 37.55 -30.91 12.31
CA GLY A 8 36.79 -31.77 11.40
C GLY A 8 35.56 -32.42 12.03
N ASP A 9 35.13 -31.99 13.22
CA ASP A 9 33.93 -32.50 13.89
C ASP A 9 32.68 -31.79 13.33
N TYR A 10 32.26 -32.22 12.14
CA TYR A 10 31.09 -31.68 11.44
C TYR A 10 29.76 -32.16 12.02
N GLU A 11 29.76 -33.29 12.74
CA GLU A 11 28.57 -33.89 13.36
C GLU A 11 28.06 -33.04 14.54
N SER A 12 28.96 -32.34 15.25
CA SER A 12 28.56 -31.49 16.37
C SER A 12 28.11 -30.08 15.98
N VAL A 13 28.26 -29.68 14.70
CA VAL A 13 27.90 -28.34 14.20
C VAL A 13 26.41 -28.00 14.39
N PRO A 14 25.44 -28.88 14.09
CA PRO A 14 24.01 -28.63 14.33
C PRO A 14 23.68 -28.26 15.78
N ALA A 15 24.28 -28.97 16.75
CA ALA A 15 24.09 -28.71 18.18
C ALA A 15 24.66 -27.34 18.60
N GLU A 16 25.71 -26.88 17.92
CA GLU A 16 26.30 -25.57 18.19
C GLU A 16 25.52 -24.43 17.56
N LEU A 17 24.94 -24.62 16.37
CA LEU A 17 24.05 -23.64 15.74
C LEU A 17 22.86 -23.31 16.64
N GLN A 18 22.31 -24.29 17.37
CA GLN A 18 21.20 -24.08 18.30
C GLN A 18 21.56 -23.21 19.51
N ARG A 19 22.85 -23.11 19.89
CA ARG A 19 23.31 -22.21 20.97
C ARG A 19 23.18 -20.73 20.58
N TRP A 20 23.11 -20.43 19.28
CA TRP A 20 23.01 -19.08 18.73
C TRP A 20 21.56 -18.62 18.50
N ASN A 21 20.68 -18.86 19.48
CA ASN A 21 19.26 -18.50 19.44
C ASN A 21 18.87 -17.37 20.41
N LYS A 22 19.84 -16.73 21.06
CA LYS A 22 19.61 -15.68 22.07
C LYS A 22 20.02 -14.30 21.55
N ILE A 23 19.20 -13.29 21.82
CA ILE A 23 19.55 -11.87 21.67
C ILE A 23 19.39 -11.22 23.05
N GLY A 24 20.39 -10.47 23.51
CA GLY A 24 20.35 -9.83 24.83
C GLY A 24 20.12 -10.81 25.98
N GLY A 25 20.63 -12.06 25.86
CA GLY A 25 20.46 -13.12 26.85
C GLY A 25 19.10 -13.84 26.82
N LYS A 26 18.09 -13.33 26.09
CA LYS A 26 16.77 -13.96 25.97
C LYS A 26 16.70 -14.84 24.71
N PRO A 27 16.21 -16.09 24.82
CA PRO A 27 16.00 -16.95 23.65
C PRO A 27 14.83 -16.44 22.81
N LEU A 28 15.01 -16.35 21.49
CA LEU A 28 13.97 -15.96 20.55
C LEU A 28 13.52 -17.16 19.72
N LYS A 29 12.21 -17.41 19.70
CA LYS A 29 11.60 -18.54 18.96
C LYS A 29 11.91 -18.47 17.45
N GLY A 30 11.87 -17.28 16.85
CA GLY A 30 12.17 -17.11 15.43
C GLY A 30 13.61 -17.50 15.07
N LEU A 31 14.58 -17.15 15.91
CA LEU A 31 15.96 -17.57 15.73
C LEU A 31 16.12 -19.07 15.93
N ALA A 32 15.48 -19.66 16.96
CA ALA A 32 15.52 -21.09 17.18
C ALA A 32 15.00 -21.88 15.96
N ASN A 33 13.88 -21.44 15.37
CA ASN A 33 13.33 -22.04 14.16
C ASN A 33 14.29 -21.92 12.97
N ARG A 34 14.93 -20.76 12.77
CA ARG A 34 15.92 -20.56 11.71
C ARG A 34 17.15 -21.46 11.90
N ARG A 35 17.68 -21.56 13.13
CA ARG A 35 18.83 -22.42 13.45
C ARG A 35 18.50 -23.90 13.27
N ALA A 36 17.27 -24.32 13.58
CA ALA A 36 16.81 -25.69 13.32
C ALA A 36 16.73 -25.99 11.82
N ALA A 37 16.26 -25.05 11.00
CA ALA A 37 16.26 -25.20 9.55
C ALA A 37 17.67 -25.25 8.95
N GLU A 38 18.58 -24.39 9.41
CA GLU A 38 20.00 -24.41 9.03
C GLU A 38 20.67 -25.74 9.42
N ALA A 39 20.43 -26.22 10.64
CA ALA A 39 20.89 -27.53 11.12
C ALA A 39 20.33 -28.70 10.31
N GLY A 40 19.05 -28.65 9.93
CA GLY A 40 18.42 -29.67 9.09
C GLY A 40 19.00 -29.68 7.67
N LEU A 41 19.26 -28.50 7.08
CA LEU A 41 19.95 -28.38 5.79
C LEU A 41 21.39 -28.91 5.86
N TRP A 42 22.08 -28.64 6.97
CA TRP A 42 23.42 -29.17 7.23
C TRP A 42 23.44 -30.70 7.27
N ALA A 43 22.54 -31.31 8.06
CA ALA A 43 22.43 -32.77 8.17
C ALA A 43 22.03 -33.43 6.84
N LYS A 44 21.23 -32.74 6.01
CA LYS A 44 20.84 -33.23 4.69
C LYS A 44 21.99 -33.23 3.69
N GLY A 45 23.06 -32.47 3.92
CA GLY A 45 24.20 -32.34 3.01
C GLY A 45 23.86 -31.72 1.65
N SER A 46 22.66 -31.16 1.49
CA SER A 46 22.21 -30.60 0.22
C SER A 46 22.74 -29.18 0.04
N TYR A 47 23.46 -28.94 -1.04
CA TYR A 47 23.82 -27.59 -1.48
C TYR A 47 22.55 -26.82 -1.84
N VAL A 48 22.22 -25.78 -1.07
CA VAL A 48 21.13 -24.85 -1.39
C VAL A 48 21.76 -23.53 -1.80
N SER A 49 21.70 -23.20 -3.09
CA SER A 49 21.90 -21.81 -3.50
C SER A 49 20.67 -21.01 -3.10
N SER A 50 20.86 -19.79 -2.60
CA SER A 50 19.73 -18.87 -2.44
C SER A 50 19.12 -18.63 -3.82
N ASN A 51 17.90 -19.12 -4.04
CA ASN A 51 17.15 -18.74 -5.22
C ASN A 51 16.91 -17.23 -5.14
N TYR A 52 17.60 -16.45 -5.97
CA TYR A 52 17.36 -15.02 -6.07
C TYR A 52 16.05 -14.83 -6.83
N GLN A 53 14.94 -14.81 -6.10
CA GLN A 53 13.70 -14.32 -6.66
C GLN A 53 13.86 -12.83 -6.91
N HIS A 54 13.94 -12.46 -8.18
CA HIS A 54 13.77 -11.07 -8.57
C HIS A 54 12.40 -10.62 -8.06
N VAL A 55 12.40 -9.66 -7.13
CA VAL A 55 11.17 -9.01 -6.70
C VAL A 55 10.68 -8.23 -7.91
N GLU A 56 9.68 -8.75 -8.60
CA GLU A 56 8.96 -7.98 -9.61
C GLU A 56 8.30 -6.80 -8.90
N THR A 57 8.94 -5.64 -8.96
CA THR A 57 8.32 -4.37 -8.58
C THR A 57 7.23 -4.12 -9.62
N LYS A 58 6.02 -4.59 -9.33
CA LYS A 58 4.83 -4.33 -10.13
C LYS A 58 4.72 -2.81 -10.26
N GLN A 59 5.08 -2.27 -11.44
CA GLN A 59 4.94 -0.84 -11.71
C GLN A 59 3.50 -0.47 -11.37
N ALA A 60 3.33 0.49 -10.47
CA ALA A 60 2.02 0.97 -10.09
C ALA A 60 1.27 1.39 -11.36
N THR A 61 0.17 0.70 -11.63
CA THR A 61 -0.72 0.91 -12.77
C THR A 61 -1.01 2.40 -12.94
N GLY A 62 -0.93 2.90 -14.18
CA GLY A 62 -0.83 4.32 -14.57
C GLY A 62 -1.92 5.30 -14.12
N LEU A 63 -2.84 4.90 -13.24
CA LEU A 63 -3.91 5.73 -12.66
C LEU A 63 -3.43 6.56 -11.44
N LEU A 64 -2.38 6.11 -10.74
CA LEU A 64 -1.78 6.82 -9.60
C LEU A 64 -0.49 7.58 -9.97
N LYS A 65 -0.22 7.73 -11.27
CA LYS A 65 0.88 8.56 -11.76
C LYS A 65 0.42 10.02 -11.69
N ALA A 66 1.25 10.91 -11.13
CA ALA A 66 0.92 12.33 -10.96
C ALA A 66 0.41 13.02 -12.25
N GLU A 67 0.80 12.50 -13.41
CA GLU A 67 0.37 12.96 -14.75
C GLU A 67 -1.11 12.69 -15.05
N ALA A 68 -1.70 11.61 -14.51
CA ALA A 68 -3.12 11.29 -14.70
C ALA A 68 -4.05 12.14 -13.79
N LEU A 69 -3.53 12.65 -12.68
CA LEU A 69 -4.25 13.51 -11.73
C LEU A 69 -4.11 15.01 -12.07
N ALA A 70 -3.10 15.39 -12.85
CA ALA A 70 -2.88 16.77 -13.26
C ALA A 70 -4.09 17.43 -13.96
N PRO A 71 -4.84 16.77 -14.86
CA PRO A 71 -6.04 17.35 -15.48
C PRO A 71 -7.19 17.53 -14.48
N ILE A 72 -7.37 16.58 -13.55
CA ILE A 72 -8.46 16.61 -12.56
C ILE A 72 -8.21 17.73 -11.55
N ILE A 73 -6.99 17.83 -11.03
CA ILE A 73 -6.58 18.90 -10.12
C ILE A 73 -6.61 20.27 -10.83
N GLY A 74 -6.13 20.33 -12.07
CA GLY A 74 -6.17 21.55 -12.88
C GLY A 74 -7.60 22.02 -13.19
N SER A 75 -8.52 21.09 -13.46
CA SER A 75 -9.93 21.40 -13.76
C SER A 75 -10.70 21.89 -12.54
N CYS A 76 -10.44 21.33 -11.35
CA CYS A 76 -11.03 21.81 -10.10
C CYS A 76 -10.53 23.22 -9.73
N SER A 77 -9.26 23.55 -10.00
CA SER A 77 -8.72 24.89 -9.76
C SER A 77 -9.18 25.93 -10.81
N GLY A 78 -9.34 25.52 -12.08
CA GLY A 78 -9.81 26.39 -13.15
C GLY A 78 -11.28 26.82 -13.03
N LEU A 79 -12.12 25.96 -12.44
CA LEU A 79 -13.54 26.28 -12.22
C LEU A 79 -13.76 27.32 -11.11
N GLY A 80 -12.84 27.44 -10.15
CA GLY A 80 -12.88 28.49 -9.12
C GLY A 80 -12.67 29.90 -9.70
N GLY A 81 -11.85 30.04 -10.75
CA GLY A 81 -11.57 31.33 -11.38
C GLY A 81 -12.75 31.93 -12.13
N LEU A 82 -13.63 31.09 -12.69
CA LEU A 82 -14.89 31.51 -13.34
C LEU A 82 -15.99 31.93 -12.34
N LEU A 83 -15.84 31.56 -11.06
CA LEU A 83 -16.79 31.88 -9.98
C LEU A 83 -16.35 33.09 -9.12
N ALA A 84 -15.08 33.52 -9.23
CA ALA A 84 -14.50 34.57 -8.39
C ALA A 84 -14.41 35.95 -9.07
N GLY A 85 -15.09 36.15 -10.21
CA GLY A 85 -15.04 37.39 -10.96
C GLY A 85 -16.21 38.32 -10.64
N ASN A 86 -15.95 39.49 -10.04
CA ASN A 86 -16.95 40.55 -9.84
C ASN A 86 -17.32 41.25 -11.18
N GLY A 87 -18.00 40.53 -12.07
CA GLY A 87 -18.45 41.01 -13.37
C GLY A 87 -19.97 40.85 -13.57
N PRO A 88 -20.62 41.72 -14.38
CA PRO A 88 -22.06 41.62 -14.69
C PRO A 88 -22.48 40.25 -15.24
N ILE A 89 -21.58 39.57 -15.97
CA ILE A 89 -21.82 38.25 -16.55
C ILE A 89 -21.98 37.16 -15.47
N GLN A 90 -21.36 37.32 -14.30
CA GLN A 90 -21.42 36.35 -13.21
C GLN A 90 -22.77 36.41 -12.50
N TRP A 91 -23.35 37.60 -12.33
CA TRP A 91 -24.72 37.74 -11.79
C TRP A 91 -25.76 37.13 -12.71
N ALA A 92 -25.57 37.23 -14.03
CA ALA A 92 -26.44 36.58 -15.01
C ALA A 92 -26.36 35.05 -14.90
N LEU A 93 -25.15 34.47 -14.83
CA LEU A 93 -24.94 33.04 -14.65
C LEU A 93 -25.43 32.55 -13.28
N ALA A 94 -25.17 33.30 -12.21
CA ALA A 94 -25.66 32.98 -10.87
C ALA A 94 -27.19 32.98 -10.81
N GLY A 95 -27.86 33.94 -11.47
CA GLY A 95 -29.31 33.97 -11.58
C GLY A 95 -29.89 32.73 -12.27
N ILE A 96 -29.28 32.29 -13.37
CA ILE A 96 -29.68 31.07 -14.08
C ILE A 96 -29.49 29.83 -13.19
N MET A 97 -28.35 29.75 -12.48
CA MET A 97 -28.06 28.63 -11.56
C MET A 97 -29.07 28.55 -10.40
N VAL A 98 -29.47 29.68 -9.82
CA VAL A 98 -30.49 29.71 -8.77
C VAL A 98 -31.85 29.29 -9.30
N LEU A 99 -32.26 29.76 -10.49
CA LEU A 99 -33.52 29.33 -11.11
C LEU A 99 -33.54 27.83 -11.41
N ALA A 100 -32.43 27.26 -11.87
CA ALA A 100 -32.28 25.82 -12.09
C ALA A 100 -32.40 25.02 -10.77
N ALA A 101 -31.78 25.52 -9.69
CA ALA A 101 -31.89 24.88 -8.38
C ALA A 101 -33.33 24.94 -7.82
N VAL A 102 -34.01 26.08 -7.94
CA VAL A 102 -35.40 26.25 -7.48
C VAL A 102 -36.35 25.36 -8.27
N THR A 103 -36.21 25.30 -9.60
CA THR A 103 -37.03 24.40 -10.44
C THR A 103 -36.80 22.94 -10.10
N GLY A 104 -35.55 22.52 -9.84
CA GLY A 104 -35.22 21.18 -9.36
C GLY A 104 -35.87 20.84 -8.01
N ILE A 105 -35.81 21.74 -7.04
CA ILE A 105 -36.45 21.56 -5.72
C ILE A 105 -37.97 21.44 -5.85
N VAL A 106 -38.60 22.28 -6.68
CA VAL A 106 -40.04 22.21 -6.94
C VAL A 106 -40.43 20.90 -7.62
N PHE A 107 -39.64 20.44 -8.59
CA PHE A 107 -39.86 19.16 -9.26
C PHE A 107 -39.77 17.99 -8.27
N VAL A 108 -38.76 17.98 -7.40
CA VAL A 108 -38.59 16.96 -6.36
C VAL A 108 -39.73 17.03 -5.34
N ALA A 109 -40.15 18.22 -4.91
CA ALA A 109 -41.26 18.41 -3.98
C ALA A 109 -42.62 18.02 -4.60
N LYS A 110 -42.80 18.17 -5.92
CA LYS A 110 -43.95 17.61 -6.64
C LYS A 110 -43.87 16.09 -6.68
N ARG A 111 -42.71 15.53 -7.02
CA ARG A 111 -42.48 14.08 -7.08
C ARG A 111 -42.78 13.40 -5.74
N PHE A 112 -42.37 14.01 -4.62
CA PHE A 112 -42.66 13.48 -3.29
C PHE A 112 -44.13 13.59 -2.88
N ARG A 113 -44.87 14.60 -3.37
CA ARG A 113 -46.32 14.71 -3.13
C ARG A 113 -47.10 13.63 -3.88
N GLU A 114 -46.69 13.31 -5.10
CA GLU A 114 -47.32 12.26 -5.91
C GLU A 114 -47.07 10.84 -5.36
N GLN A 115 -45.97 10.58 -4.67
CA GLN A 115 -45.74 9.28 -4.00
C GLN A 115 -46.43 9.15 -2.64
N ARG A 116 -46.97 10.24 -2.10
CA ARG A 116 -47.66 10.26 -0.80
C ARG A 116 -49.19 10.16 -0.91
N LEU A 117 -49.73 10.16 -2.14
CA LEU A 117 -51.11 9.84 -2.49
C LEU A 117 -51.20 8.36 -2.89
#